data_AF-A0A2S4PXR3-F1
#
_entry.id   AF-A0A2S4PXR3-F1
#
_cell.length_a   1.000
_cell.length_b   1.000
_cell.length_c   1.000
_cell.angle_alpha   90.00
_cell.angle_beta   90.00
_cell.angle_gamma   90.00
#
_symmetry.space_group_name_H-M   'P 1'
#
loop_
_entity.id
_entity.type
_entity.pdbx_description
1 polymer ?
#
loop_
_entity_poly.entity_id
_entity_poly.type
_entity_poly.pdbx_seq_one_letter_code
_entity_poly.pdbx_strand_id
1 'polypeptide(L)'
;MAHAIPVNAEQNQDAFGVTNYGFQCFDRVYPKFHVYAAAKHFCDVIKSRSDLRFRNWKDVGYRNKFYSTTNDDFVTKFKTSILPILEDGTLYPVESRLIKNSAGEKVKIGPGPDRLVIDVHCNVVGAFSDLDYEINTVEGRVKGCKVLKSIEDKVSPSVSSSNLPRSSSPSRSPFIRSS
;
A
#
# COMPACT_ATOMS: atom_id res chain seq x y z
N MET A 1 -35.89 -19.09 32.63
CA MET A 1 -35.19 -19.33 31.35
C MET A 1 -35.15 -18.01 30.61
N ALA A 2 -33.98 -17.39 30.48
CA ALA A 2 -33.83 -16.11 29.81
C ALA A 2 -33.54 -16.36 28.32
N HIS A 3 -34.42 -15.87 27.45
CA HIS A 3 -34.20 -15.90 26.01
C HIS A 3 -33.15 -14.84 25.66
N ALA A 4 -31.97 -15.29 25.22
CA ALA A 4 -30.97 -14.40 24.61
C ALA A 4 -31.50 -13.93 23.25
N ILE A 5 -31.77 -12.64 23.14
CA ILE A 5 -32.09 -11.99 21.87
C ILE A 5 -30.80 -12.01 21.04
N PRO A 6 -30.80 -12.59 19.83
CA PRO A 6 -29.64 -12.51 18.96
C PRO A 6 -29.48 -11.06 18.51
N VAL A 7 -28.48 -10.37 19.07
CA VAL A 7 -28.07 -9.05 18.62
C VAL A 7 -27.43 -9.24 17.26
N ASN A 8 -28.21 -8.99 16.22
CA ASN A 8 -27.74 -8.98 14.85
C ASN A 8 -26.76 -7.80 14.75
N ALA A 9 -25.46 -8.06 14.69
CA ALA A 9 -24.47 -7.02 14.46
C ALA A 9 -24.89 -6.28 13.18
N GLU A 10 -25.10 -4.97 13.27
CA GLU A 10 -25.45 -4.15 12.10
C GLU A 10 -24.45 -4.43 10.98
N GLN A 11 -24.92 -4.41 9.73
CA GLN A 11 -24.22 -4.88 8.53
C GLN A 11 -22.84 -4.23 8.25
N ASN A 12 -22.38 -3.30 9.08
CA ASN A 12 -21.06 -2.64 8.99
C ASN A 12 -20.38 -2.40 10.35
N GLN A 13 -20.77 -3.12 11.41
CA GLN A 13 -20.06 -3.06 12.69
C GLN A 13 -18.98 -4.13 12.72
N ASP A 14 -17.74 -3.74 12.39
CA ASP A 14 -16.59 -4.56 12.77
C ASP A 14 -16.27 -4.35 14.27
N ALA A 15 -15.35 -5.15 14.83
CA ALA A 15 -14.89 -5.01 16.21
C ALA A 15 -14.28 -3.62 16.53
N PHE A 16 -14.18 -2.74 15.53
CA PHE A 16 -13.67 -1.38 15.61
C PHE A 16 -14.77 -0.32 15.30
N GLY A 17 -16.06 -0.70 15.33
CA GLY A 17 -17.23 0.20 15.25
C GLY A 17 -17.62 0.66 13.84
N VAL A 18 -18.55 1.62 13.75
CA VAL A 18 -19.07 2.23 12.49
C VAL A 18 -18.00 3.13 11.84
N THR A 19 -16.89 2.55 11.38
CA THR A 19 -15.81 3.32 10.74
C THR A 19 -15.14 2.53 9.63
N ASN A 20 -14.74 3.25 8.57
CA ASN A 20 -14.09 2.81 7.32
C ASN A 20 -13.56 1.36 7.29
N TYR A 21 -14.05 0.56 6.33
CA TYR A 21 -13.63 -0.81 6.04
C TYR A 21 -12.14 -0.96 5.70
N GLY A 22 -11.48 0.08 5.21
CA GLY A 22 -10.03 0.06 4.93
C GLY A 22 -9.61 0.97 3.79
N PHE A 23 -8.54 0.58 3.10
CA PHE A 23 -8.02 1.31 1.93
C PHE A 23 -7.99 0.43 0.69
N GLN A 24 -8.28 1.03 -0.46
CA GLN A 24 -8.06 0.43 -1.77
C GLN A 24 -6.94 1.19 -2.50
N CYS A 25 -5.84 0.50 -2.75
CA CYS A 25 -4.70 1.00 -3.52
C CYS A 25 -4.66 0.26 -4.85
N PHE A 26 -5.04 0.93 -5.94
CA PHE A 26 -5.30 0.28 -7.24
C PHE A 26 -6.33 -0.86 -7.12
N ASP A 27 -5.90 -2.10 -7.39
CA ASP A 27 -6.67 -3.34 -7.31
C ASP A 27 -6.54 -4.03 -5.94
N ARG A 28 -5.60 -3.59 -5.09
CA ARG A 28 -5.36 -4.17 -3.76
C ARG A 28 -6.25 -3.53 -2.72
N VAL A 29 -6.82 -4.37 -1.85
CA VAL A 29 -7.66 -3.95 -0.73
C VAL A 29 -6.97 -4.32 0.57
N TYR A 30 -6.78 -3.33 1.43
CA TYR A 30 -6.24 -3.47 2.76
C TYR A 30 -7.36 -3.25 3.78
N PRO A 31 -7.92 -4.33 4.34
CA PRO A 31 -8.93 -4.22 5.37
C PRO A 31 -8.41 -3.46 6.59
N LYS A 32 -9.32 -2.79 7.29
CA LYS A 32 -9.04 -2.00 8.49
C LYS A 32 -8.21 -2.77 9.51
N PHE A 33 -8.54 -4.04 9.77
CA PHE A 33 -7.80 -4.83 10.75
C PHE A 33 -6.33 -5.04 10.37
N HIS A 34 -6.00 -5.24 9.08
CA HIS A 34 -4.60 -5.28 8.62
C HIS A 34 -3.91 -3.93 8.82
N VAL A 35 -4.58 -2.86 8.44
CA VAL A 35 -4.05 -1.48 8.55
C VAL A 35 -3.79 -1.09 10.01
N TYR A 36 -4.69 -1.43 10.92
CA TYR A 36 -4.52 -1.16 12.36
C TYR A 36 -3.47 -2.07 12.99
N ALA A 37 -3.43 -3.36 12.65
CA ALA A 37 -2.39 -4.26 13.14
C ALA A 37 -1.00 -3.77 12.71
N ALA A 38 -0.87 -3.33 11.45
CA ALA A 38 0.32 -2.68 10.93
C ALA A 38 0.69 -1.42 11.73
N ALA A 39 -0.22 -0.47 11.84
CA ALA A 39 0.01 0.77 12.56
C ALA A 39 0.44 0.55 14.02
N LYS A 40 -0.26 -0.34 14.73
CA LYS A 40 0.06 -0.70 16.11
C LYS A 40 1.44 -1.33 16.23
N HIS A 41 1.76 -2.29 15.37
CA HIS A 41 3.06 -2.97 15.41
C HIS A 41 4.21 -1.98 15.22
N PHE A 42 4.12 -1.09 14.22
CA PHE A 42 5.12 -0.04 14.04
C PHE A 42 5.24 0.85 15.27
N CYS A 43 4.10 1.25 15.85
CA CYS A 43 4.08 2.11 17.02
C CYS A 43 4.67 1.47 18.27
N ASP A 44 4.46 0.18 18.48
CA ASP A 44 5.09 -0.56 19.57
C ASP A 44 6.60 -0.66 19.36
N VAL A 45 7.04 -0.89 18.12
CA VAL A 45 8.46 -0.93 17.76
C VAL A 45 9.14 0.42 18.02
N ILE A 46 8.60 1.54 17.54
CA ILE A 46 9.22 2.87 17.76
C ILE A 46 9.18 3.33 19.21
N LYS A 47 8.21 2.88 20.01
CA LYS A 47 8.20 3.15 21.47
C LYS A 47 9.41 2.53 22.15
N SER A 48 9.81 1.33 21.72
CA SER A 48 10.99 0.64 22.25
C SER A 48 12.31 1.10 21.61
N ARG A 49 12.25 1.62 20.37
CA ARG A 49 13.42 1.97 19.53
C ARG A 49 13.14 3.25 18.75
N SER A 50 13.27 4.39 19.42
CA SER A 50 12.94 5.70 18.83
C SER A 50 13.85 6.11 17.67
N ASP A 51 15.04 5.50 17.54
CA ASP A 51 15.97 5.72 16.45
C ASP A 51 15.38 5.31 15.08
N LEU A 52 14.51 4.29 15.07
CA LEU A 52 13.87 3.78 13.86
C LEU A 52 13.01 4.83 13.15
N ARG A 53 12.47 5.79 13.91
CA ARG A 53 11.63 6.87 13.36
C ARG A 53 12.40 7.83 12.47
N PHE A 54 13.71 7.97 12.69
CA PHE A 54 14.54 8.98 12.04
C PHE A 54 15.53 8.40 11.03
N ARG A 55 15.52 7.08 10.82
CA ARG A 55 16.42 6.42 9.87
C ARG A 55 16.27 6.96 8.46
N ASN A 56 17.38 7.02 7.72
CA ASN A 56 17.37 7.53 6.37
C ASN A 56 16.71 6.50 5.43
N TRP A 57 16.17 6.96 4.30
CA TRP A 57 15.52 6.12 3.29
C TRP A 57 16.46 5.01 2.78
N LYS A 58 17.77 5.26 2.74
CA LYS A 58 18.81 4.26 2.42
C LYS A 58 18.82 3.10 3.43
N ASP A 59 18.69 3.42 4.71
CA ASP A 59 18.77 2.47 5.82
C ASP A 59 17.49 1.65 5.99
N VAL A 60 16.34 2.23 5.63
CA VAL A 60 15.05 1.52 5.68
C VAL A 60 14.66 0.88 4.34
N GLY A 61 15.29 1.29 3.24
CA GLY A 61 15.15 0.66 1.91
C GLY A 61 13.94 1.10 1.12
N TYR A 62 13.31 2.18 1.55
CA TYR A 62 12.15 2.77 0.92
C TYR A 62 12.13 4.27 1.22
N ARG A 63 11.45 5.03 0.35
CA ARG A 63 11.26 6.47 0.57
C ARG A 63 10.35 6.68 1.78
N ASN A 64 10.93 7.11 2.88
CA ASN A 64 10.25 7.34 4.15
C ASN A 64 10.09 8.83 4.50
N LYS A 65 10.52 9.72 3.60
CA LYS A 65 10.36 11.17 3.67
C LYS A 65 9.88 11.67 2.31
N PHE A 66 8.87 12.53 2.30
CA PHE A 66 8.61 13.37 1.14
C PHE A 66 9.44 14.64 1.24
N TYR A 67 10.21 14.94 0.20
CA TYR A 67 10.66 16.29 -0.07
C TYR A 67 9.58 16.93 -0.94
N SER A 68 8.71 17.73 -0.33
CA SER A 68 7.61 18.41 -1.01
C SER A 68 8.16 19.50 -1.93
N THR A 69 8.05 19.33 -3.24
CA THR A 69 8.11 20.43 -4.22
C THR A 69 6.72 20.85 -4.72
N THR A 70 5.67 20.11 -4.37
CA THR A 70 4.28 20.42 -4.74
C THR A 70 3.41 20.60 -3.51
N ASN A 71 2.56 21.63 -3.55
CA ASN A 71 1.59 22.09 -2.54
C ASN A 71 0.50 21.06 -2.15
N ASP A 72 0.80 19.76 -2.09
CA ASP A 72 -0.12 18.77 -1.50
C ASP A 72 0.07 18.77 0.02
N ASP A 73 -0.85 19.49 0.68
CA ASP A 73 -0.97 19.78 2.11
C ASP A 73 -1.03 18.53 3.04
N PHE A 74 -0.95 17.32 2.47
CA PHE A 74 -1.14 16.05 3.16
C PHE A 74 0.09 15.54 3.92
N VAL A 75 1.29 15.79 3.42
CA VAL A 75 2.52 15.15 3.96
C VAL A 75 3.42 16.11 4.73
N THR A 76 3.42 17.40 4.37
CA THR A 76 4.24 18.44 5.02
C THR A 76 3.72 18.89 6.37
N LYS A 77 2.42 18.75 6.63
CA LYS A 77 1.79 19.30 7.85
C LYS A 77 1.99 18.45 9.10
N PHE A 78 2.38 17.19 8.95
CA PHE A 78 2.47 16.25 10.06
C PHE A 78 3.85 15.62 10.10
N LYS A 79 4.46 15.56 11.30
CA LYS A 79 5.62 14.69 11.60
C LYS A 79 5.20 13.22 11.45
N THR A 80 4.97 12.82 10.21
CA THR A 80 4.37 11.54 9.82
C THR A 80 5.45 10.50 9.60
N SER A 81 5.07 9.25 9.82
CA SER A 81 5.86 8.08 9.45
C SER A 81 5.17 7.40 8.29
N ILE A 82 5.97 7.07 7.28
CA ILE A 82 5.53 6.36 6.08
C ILE A 82 5.95 4.90 6.24
N LEU A 83 5.01 3.99 6.05
CA LEU A 83 5.24 2.55 6.25
C LEU A 83 4.81 1.77 5.02
N PRO A 84 5.67 0.92 4.46
CA PRO A 84 5.25 0.03 3.41
C PRO A 84 4.32 -1.06 3.94
N ILE A 85 3.22 -1.26 3.22
CA ILE A 85 2.31 -2.40 3.39
C ILE A 85 2.49 -3.32 2.19
N LEU A 86 2.72 -4.59 2.45
CA LEU A 86 2.92 -5.61 1.42
C LEU A 86 1.58 -6.03 0.82
N GLU A 87 1.62 -6.68 -0.33
CA GLU A 87 0.44 -7.11 -1.08
C GLU A 87 -0.50 -8.02 -0.27
N ASP A 88 0.06 -8.84 0.62
CA ASP A 88 -0.69 -9.72 1.54
C ASP A 88 -1.28 -8.97 2.75
N GLY A 89 -1.06 -7.66 2.85
CA GLY A 89 -1.48 -6.81 3.96
C GLY A 89 -0.56 -6.84 5.17
N THR A 90 0.56 -7.56 5.10
CA THR A 90 1.57 -7.56 6.17
C THR A 90 2.45 -6.31 6.11
N LEU A 91 3.08 -5.97 7.23
CA LEU A 91 4.04 -4.88 7.25
C LEU A 91 5.36 -5.27 6.64
N TYR A 92 5.96 -4.31 5.95
CA TYR A 92 7.35 -4.44 5.55
C TYR A 92 8.28 -4.48 6.77
N PRO A 93 9.12 -5.51 6.91
CA PRO A 93 10.00 -5.65 8.07
C PRO A 93 11.12 -4.60 8.03
N VAL A 94 11.22 -3.81 9.10
CA VAL A 94 12.24 -2.76 9.24
C VAL A 94 13.64 -3.34 9.46
N GLU A 95 13.75 -4.53 10.07
CA GLU A 95 15.03 -5.08 10.56
C GLU A 95 15.57 -6.25 9.73
N SER A 96 14.71 -7.20 9.35
CA SER A 96 15.09 -8.33 8.50
C SER A 96 14.28 -8.32 7.22
N ARG A 97 14.81 -7.66 6.20
CA ARG A 97 14.26 -7.71 4.83
C ARG A 97 14.43 -9.09 4.17
N LEU A 98 15.06 -10.03 4.87
CA LEU A 98 15.24 -11.41 4.44
C LEU A 98 14.09 -12.25 4.99
N ILE A 99 13.28 -12.80 4.10
CA ILE A 99 12.28 -13.81 4.41
C ILE A 99 12.69 -15.14 3.82
N LYS A 100 12.24 -16.25 4.40
CA LYS A 100 12.48 -17.59 3.87
C LYS A 100 11.39 -17.92 2.85
N ASN A 101 11.75 -18.17 1.60
CA ASN A 101 10.78 -18.60 0.59
C ASN A 101 10.37 -20.08 0.80
N SER A 102 9.43 -20.58 -0.01
CA SER A 102 8.97 -21.98 0.04
C SER A 102 10.07 -23.01 -0.23
N ALA A 103 11.13 -22.64 -0.96
CA ALA A 103 12.31 -23.46 -1.20
C ALA A 103 13.32 -23.43 -0.02
N GLY A 104 13.06 -22.60 0.99
CA GLY A 104 13.91 -22.46 2.16
C GLY A 104 15.03 -21.43 2.03
N GLU A 105 15.09 -20.67 0.95
CA GLU A 105 16.11 -19.67 0.66
C GLU A 105 15.78 -18.34 1.34
N LYS A 106 16.80 -17.61 1.80
CA LYS A 106 16.64 -16.25 2.32
C LYS A 106 16.60 -15.25 1.17
N VAL A 107 15.42 -14.76 0.85
CA VAL A 107 15.21 -13.76 -0.22
C VAL A 107 14.96 -12.39 0.36
N LYS A 108 15.56 -11.36 -0.25
CA LYS A 108 15.30 -9.97 0.11
C LYS A 108 13.96 -9.54 -0.49
N ILE A 109 13.02 -9.13 0.35
CA ILE A 109 11.77 -8.55 -0.12
C ILE A 109 11.89 -7.04 -0.32
N GLY A 110 11.23 -6.59 -1.40
CA GLY A 110 11.00 -5.18 -1.65
C GLY A 110 9.87 -4.62 -0.78
N PRO A 111 9.84 -3.30 -0.57
CA PRO A 111 8.77 -2.63 0.18
C PRO A 111 7.43 -2.57 -0.57
N GLY A 112 7.38 -2.99 -1.84
CA GLY A 112 6.23 -2.80 -2.73
C GLY A 112 5.93 -1.31 -2.98
N PRO A 113 4.82 -1.00 -3.66
CA PRO A 113 4.42 0.38 -3.96
C PRO A 113 3.62 1.05 -2.84
N ASP A 114 2.87 0.29 -2.03
CA ASP A 114 1.85 0.87 -1.17
C ASP A 114 2.40 1.31 0.19
N ARG A 115 1.87 2.42 0.70
CA ARG A 115 2.34 3.12 1.89
C ARG A 115 1.17 3.53 2.78
N LEU A 116 1.30 3.27 4.08
CA LEU A 116 0.48 3.87 5.12
C LEU A 116 1.14 5.16 5.62
N VAL A 117 0.32 6.16 5.93
CA VAL A 117 0.73 7.40 6.57
C VAL A 117 0.23 7.39 8.00
N ILE A 118 1.15 7.49 8.96
CA ILE A 118 0.86 7.47 10.39
C ILE A 118 1.32 8.77 11.04
N ASP A 119 0.47 9.37 11.85
CA ASP A 119 0.81 10.59 12.59
C ASP A 119 1.68 10.34 13.84
N VAL A 120 1.98 11.40 14.59
CA VAL A 120 2.76 11.32 15.83
C VAL A 120 2.07 10.57 16.97
N HIS A 121 0.75 10.40 16.88
CA HIS A 121 -0.10 9.76 17.88
C HIS A 121 -0.49 8.34 17.48
N CYS A 122 0.15 7.76 16.46
CA CYS A 122 -0.12 6.42 15.96
C CYS A 122 -1.46 6.24 15.24
N ASN A 123 -2.07 7.33 14.78
CA ASN A 123 -3.27 7.27 13.96
C ASN A 123 -2.90 7.09 12.49
N VAL A 124 -3.61 6.21 11.80
CA VAL A 124 -3.53 6.09 10.34
C VAL A 124 -4.31 7.24 9.72
N VAL A 125 -3.61 8.18 9.09
CA VAL A 125 -4.21 9.36 8.48
C VAL A 125 -4.48 9.19 6.98
N GLY A 126 -3.89 8.17 6.36
CA GLY A 126 -4.13 7.86 4.95
C GLY A 126 -3.24 6.73 4.43
N ALA A 127 -3.41 6.45 3.15
CA ALA A 127 -2.57 5.53 2.41
C ALA A 127 -2.39 6.03 0.97
N PHE A 128 -1.26 5.69 0.35
CA PHE A 128 -0.97 6.02 -1.05
C PHE A 128 -0.09 4.94 -1.69
N SER A 129 -0.11 4.87 -3.00
CA SER A 129 0.83 4.08 -3.80
C SER A 129 1.92 4.97 -4.37
N ASP A 130 3.17 4.59 -4.12
CA ASP A 130 4.35 5.17 -4.74
C ASP A 130 4.53 4.56 -6.14
N LEU A 131 4.37 5.37 -7.19
CA LEU A 131 4.42 4.93 -8.59
C LEU A 131 5.84 4.76 -9.11
N ASP A 132 6.81 5.34 -8.40
CA ASP A 132 8.22 5.29 -8.78
C ASP A 132 9.03 4.57 -7.67
N TYR A 133 8.41 3.62 -6.95
CA TYR A 133 9.00 2.94 -5.78
C TYR A 133 10.28 2.15 -6.10
N GLU A 134 10.49 1.79 -7.37
CA GLU A 134 11.68 1.09 -7.85
C GLU A 134 12.80 2.05 -8.28
N ILE A 135 12.47 3.32 -8.54
CA ILE A 135 13.39 4.30 -9.09
C ILE A 135 13.86 5.22 -7.97
N ASN A 136 15.18 5.37 -7.85
CA ASN A 136 15.80 6.25 -6.86
C ASN A 136 15.78 7.72 -7.32
N THR A 137 14.58 8.28 -7.49
CA THR A 137 14.38 9.70 -7.79
C THR A 137 14.05 10.49 -6.53
N VAL A 138 14.52 11.74 -6.48
CA VAL A 138 14.24 12.69 -5.38
C VAL A 138 12.76 13.05 -5.33
N GLU A 139 12.12 13.15 -6.50
CA GLU A 139 10.68 13.38 -6.65
C GLU A 139 10.01 12.10 -7.13
N GLY A 140 9.05 11.61 -6.35
CA GLY A 140 8.28 10.41 -6.67
C GLY A 140 6.83 10.76 -6.95
N ARG A 141 6.27 10.24 -8.03
CA ARG A 141 4.83 10.34 -8.28
C ARG A 141 4.11 9.40 -7.32
N VAL A 142 3.04 9.89 -6.72
CA VAL A 142 2.21 9.10 -5.82
C VAL A 142 0.74 9.21 -6.20
N LYS A 143 -0.03 8.21 -5.79
CA LYS A 143 -1.47 8.17 -5.97
C LYS A 143 -2.14 7.81 -4.64
N GLY A 144 -3.02 8.67 -4.13
CA GLY A 144 -3.78 8.39 -2.93
C GLY A 144 -4.64 7.13 -3.07
N CYS A 145 -4.69 6.32 -2.01
CA CYS A 145 -5.58 5.16 -1.95
C CYS A 145 -7.01 5.60 -1.57
N LYS A 146 -8.01 4.94 -2.13
CA LYS A 146 -9.42 5.22 -1.84
C LYS A 146 -9.76 4.67 -0.44
N VAL A 147 -10.42 5.47 0.39
CA VAL A 147 -11.02 4.98 1.64
C VAL A 147 -12.27 4.17 1.32
N LEU A 148 -12.33 2.94 1.79
CA LEU A 148 -13.52 2.08 1.69
C LEU A 148 -14.35 2.27 2.96
N LYS A 149 -15.65 2.56 2.85
CA LYS A 149 -16.57 2.62 3.98
C LYS A 149 -17.17 1.25 4.26
N SER A 150 -17.44 0.47 3.20
CA SER A 150 -17.86 -0.92 3.29
C SER A 150 -17.13 -1.80 2.27
N ILE A 151 -17.41 -3.11 2.29
CA ILE A 151 -16.82 -4.07 1.34
C ILE A 151 -17.36 -3.86 -0.10
N GLU A 152 -18.57 -3.31 -0.22
CA GLU A 152 -19.25 -3.03 -1.49
C GLU A 152 -18.66 -1.80 -2.21
N ASP A 153 -17.93 -0.93 -1.49
CA ASP A 153 -17.27 0.25 -2.08
C ASP A 153 -16.07 -0.09 -2.97
N LYS A 154 -15.71 -1.37 -3.05
CA LYS A 154 -14.63 -1.87 -3.91
C LYS A 154 -14.94 -1.54 -5.35
N VAL A 155 -14.11 -0.67 -5.94
CA VAL A 155 -14.18 -0.39 -7.37
C VAL A 155 -13.24 -1.36 -8.05
N SER A 156 -13.75 -2.40 -8.69
CA SER A 156 -12.94 -3.13 -9.67
C SER A 156 -12.52 -2.10 -10.73
N PRO A 157 -11.23 -1.99 -11.10
CA PRO A 157 -10.86 -1.20 -12.24
C PRO A 157 -11.68 -1.74 -13.41
N SER A 158 -12.59 -0.91 -13.92
CA SER A 158 -13.25 -1.17 -15.18
C SER A 158 -12.12 -1.31 -16.18
N VAL A 159 -11.88 -2.55 -16.61
CA VAL A 159 -11.21 -2.79 -17.87
C VAL A 159 -12.12 -2.12 -18.88
N SER A 160 -11.87 -0.85 -19.17
CA SER A 160 -12.25 -0.30 -20.44
C SER A 160 -11.53 -1.19 -21.44
N SER A 161 -12.24 -2.20 -21.94
CA SER A 161 -12.04 -2.73 -23.27
C SER A 161 -12.17 -1.54 -24.21
N SER A 162 -11.11 -0.75 -24.29
CA SER A 162 -10.78 -0.02 -25.50
C SER A 162 -10.69 -1.09 -26.57
N ASN A 163 -11.78 -1.23 -27.31
CA ASN A 163 -11.84 -1.84 -28.63
C ASN A 163 -10.77 -1.15 -29.49
N LEU A 164 -9.52 -1.58 -29.34
CA LEU A 164 -8.47 -1.33 -30.30
C LEU A 164 -8.84 -2.19 -31.53
N PRO A 165 -9.10 -1.59 -32.70
CA PRO A 165 -9.16 -2.38 -33.91
C PRO A 165 -7.81 -3.08 -34.04
N ARG A 166 -7.88 -4.41 -34.15
CA ARG A 166 -6.79 -5.33 -34.42
C ARG A 166 -6.02 -4.81 -35.63
N SER A 167 -4.98 -4.01 -35.42
CA SER A 167 -4.11 -3.57 -36.51
C SER A 167 -3.34 -4.80 -36.95
N SER A 168 -3.68 -5.28 -38.14
CA SER A 168 -3.00 -6.32 -38.89
C SER A 168 -1.49 -6.13 -38.85
N SER A 169 -0.79 -7.19 -38.47
CA SER A 169 0.66 -7.36 -38.60
C SER A 169 1.11 -6.95 -40.02
N PRO A 170 2.21 -6.21 -40.20
CA PRO A 170 2.78 -6.03 -41.52
C PRO A 170 3.30 -7.36 -42.04
N SER A 171 2.74 -7.81 -43.17
CA SER A 171 3.23 -8.93 -43.95
C SER A 171 4.69 -8.68 -44.35
N ARG A 172 5.60 -9.56 -43.92
CA ARG A 172 6.98 -9.60 -44.45
C ARG A 172 6.92 -10.06 -45.90
N SER A 173 7.11 -9.13 -46.84
CA SER A 173 7.38 -9.47 -48.24
C SER A 173 8.71 -10.22 -48.37
N PRO A 174 8.83 -11.24 -49.24
CA PRO A 174 10.09 -11.92 -49.49
C PRO A 174 11.00 -11.06 -50.37
N PHE A 175 12.26 -10.93 -49.96
CA PHE A 175 13.33 -10.39 -50.79
C PHE A 175 13.72 -11.44 -51.83
N ILE A 176 13.44 -11.18 -53.11
CA ILE A 176 13.99 -11.94 -54.24
C ILE A 176 15.35 -11.32 -54.59
N ARG A 177 16.43 -12.11 -54.47
CA ARG A 177 17.73 -11.81 -55.08
C ARG A 177 17.73 -12.38 -56.50
N SER A 178 17.85 -11.52 -57.50
CA SER A 178 18.24 -11.90 -58.85
C SER A 178 19.77 -11.92 -58.94
N SER A 179 20.29 -12.98 -59.56
CA SER A 179 21.67 -13.09 -60.06
C SER A 179 21.84 -12.38 -61.39
#